data_AF-A0A142XHS7-F1
#
_entry.id   AF-A0A142XHS7-F1
#
_cell.length_a   1.000
_cell.length_b   1.000
_cell.length_c   1.000
_cell.angle_alpha   90.00
_cell.angle_beta   90.00
_cell.angle_gamma   90.00
#
_symmetry.space_group_name_H-M   'P 1'
#
loop_
_entity.id
_entity.type
_entity.pdbx_description
1 polymer ?
#
loop_
_entity_poly.entity_id
_entity_poly.type
_entity_poly.pdbx_seq_one_letter_code
_entity_poly.pdbx_strand_id
1 'polypeptide(L)'
;MPIRFRCTHCTRRLGIATRKAGTETTCPHCGGAIVVPAHPDDAKTEHLNLDDVEEMLENVATERIVKPAAQLVQPVAAPPMVLEDVPVAKAPKARMAPPPVPKPAVKAPAKSPDERPLFERDMDELLGLDEIPKEPERPAPARVSGPDAMSLGEPPRVIVLNSQQATLLAGAVTVMLGIAFAAGYFTGR
;
A
#
# COMPACT_ATOMS: atom_id res chain seq x y z
N MET A 1 -4.35 7.22 10.88
CA MET A 1 -4.53 6.99 12.34
C MET A 1 -3.28 6.33 12.91
N PRO A 2 -2.87 6.54 14.17
CA PRO A 2 -1.71 5.86 14.76
C PRO A 2 -2.02 4.41 15.13
N ILE A 3 -1.07 3.51 14.88
CA ILE A 3 -1.13 2.09 15.26
C ILE A 3 -0.84 1.98 16.76
N ARG A 4 -1.74 1.31 17.49
CA ARG A 4 -1.62 1.09 18.94
C ARG A 4 -1.24 -0.36 19.22
N PHE A 5 -0.05 -0.58 19.77
CA PHE A 5 0.41 -1.93 20.14
C PHE A 5 1.16 -1.91 21.47
N ARG A 6 1.49 -3.09 21.99
CA ARG A 6 2.23 -3.25 23.25
C ARG A 6 3.68 -3.62 22.95
N CYS A 7 4.63 -3.01 23.64
CA CYS A 7 6.03 -3.41 23.57
C CYS A 7 6.20 -4.84 24.10
N THR A 8 6.97 -5.69 23.41
CA THR A 8 7.25 -7.08 23.82
C THR A 8 8.09 -7.16 25.10
N HIS A 9 8.92 -6.15 25.37
CA HIS A 9 9.82 -6.13 26.53
C HIS A 9 9.14 -5.62 27.81
N CYS A 10 8.37 -4.52 27.73
CA CYS A 10 7.79 -3.86 28.91
C CYS A 10 6.25 -3.83 28.94
N THR A 11 5.56 -4.36 27.92
CA THR A 11 4.09 -4.45 27.79
C THR A 11 3.31 -3.13 27.80
N ARG A 12 4.00 -1.99 27.80
CA ARG A 12 3.40 -0.65 27.75
C ARG A 12 2.82 -0.37 26.36
N ARG A 13 1.68 0.33 26.32
CA ARG A 13 1.01 0.72 25.08
C ARG A 13 1.78 1.87 24.41
N LEU A 14 2.10 1.69 23.14
CA LEU A 14 2.78 2.67 22.29
C LEU A 14 1.87 3.02 21.11
N GLY A 15 1.89 4.29 20.72
CA GLY A 15 1.25 4.78 19.49
C GLY A 15 2.33 5.19 18.50
N ILE A 16 2.38 4.53 17.34
CA ILE A 16 3.36 4.83 16.27
C ILE A 16 2.60 5.17 14.98
N ALA A 17 3.18 6.06 14.17
CA ALA A 17 2.63 6.40 12.86
C ALA A 17 2.64 5.19 11.91
N THR A 18 1.60 5.02 11.11
CA THR A 18 1.44 3.91 10.15
C THR A 18 2.61 3.77 9.18
N ARG A 19 3.22 4.89 8.78
CA ARG A 19 4.45 4.92 7.95
C ARG A 19 5.68 4.20 8.54
N LYS A 20 5.62 3.78 9.81
CA LYS A 20 6.67 2.97 10.46
C LYS A 20 6.24 1.52 10.70
N ALA A 21 5.09 1.11 10.17
CA ALA A 21 4.67 -0.29 10.13
C ALA A 21 5.78 -1.17 9.52
N GLY A 22 6.02 -2.35 10.09
CA GLY A 22 7.05 -3.28 9.62
C GLY A 22 8.50 -2.87 9.90
N THR A 23 8.76 -1.66 10.41
CA THR A 23 10.12 -1.21 10.72
C THR A 23 10.54 -1.54 12.14
N GLU A 24 11.84 -1.73 12.35
CA GLU A 24 12.43 -1.83 13.68
C GLU A 24 12.53 -0.45 14.33
N THR A 25 12.00 -0.33 15.54
CA THR A 25 12.04 0.91 16.32
C THR A 25 12.43 0.62 17.77
N THR A 26 12.99 1.59 18.47
CA THR A 26 13.33 1.48 19.89
C THR A 26 12.19 1.94 20.79
N CYS A 27 11.86 1.14 21.81
CA CYS A 27 10.84 1.48 22.79
C CYS A 27 11.29 2.68 23.66
N PRO A 28 10.50 3.76 23.76
CA PRO A 28 10.89 4.94 24.56
C PRO A 28 10.87 4.70 26.07
N HIS A 29 10.31 3.57 26.54
CA HIS A 29 10.21 3.26 27.97
C HIS A 29 11.29 2.32 28.48
N CYS A 30 11.75 1.36 27.67
CA CYS A 30 12.76 0.38 28.10
C CYS A 30 14.00 0.35 27.20
N GLY A 31 14.02 1.05 26.07
CA GLY A 31 15.12 1.06 25.12
C GLY A 31 15.25 -0.21 24.26
N GLY A 32 14.42 -1.23 24.46
CA GLY A 32 14.45 -2.45 23.65
C GLY A 32 14.05 -2.21 22.20
N ALA A 33 14.75 -2.87 21.27
CA ALA A 33 14.36 -2.93 19.86
C ALA A 33 13.05 -3.75 19.72
N ILE A 34 12.09 -3.20 18.99
CA ILE A 34 10.78 -3.80 18.71
C ILE A 34 10.43 -3.62 17.24
N VAL A 35 9.86 -4.66 16.64
CA VAL A 35 9.29 -4.57 15.29
C VAL A 35 7.86 -4.05 15.41
N VAL A 36 7.54 -3.00 14.65
CA VAL A 36 6.17 -2.46 14.60
C VAL A 36 5.30 -3.40 13.77
N PRO A 37 4.18 -3.92 14.30
CA PRO A 37 3.28 -4.77 13.53
C PRO A 37 2.74 -4.02 12.30
N ALA A 38 2.82 -4.64 11.12
CA ALA A 38 2.14 -4.13 9.94
C ALA A 38 0.63 -4.28 10.10
N HIS A 39 -0.14 -3.23 9.82
CA HIS A 39 -1.59 -3.38 9.73
C HIS A 39 -1.88 -4.21 8.46
N PRO A 40 -2.73 -5.24 8.51
CA PRO A 40 -3.06 -6.05 7.33
C PRO A 40 -3.65 -5.23 6.18
N ASP A 41 -4.20 -4.04 6.47
CA ASP A 41 -4.83 -3.18 5.47
C ASP A 41 -3.83 -2.30 4.70
N ASP A 42 -2.68 -1.98 5.30
CA ASP A 42 -1.69 -1.10 4.66
C ASP A 42 -0.86 -1.83 3.59
N ALA A 43 -0.66 -3.15 3.75
CA ALA A 43 0.16 -3.98 2.85
C ALA A 43 -0.42 -4.10 1.42
N LYS A 44 -1.73 -3.86 1.23
CA LYS A 44 -2.34 -3.89 -0.10
C LYS A 44 -2.11 -2.62 -0.90
N THR A 45 -1.83 -1.49 -0.25
CA THR A 45 -1.84 -0.20 -0.95
C THR A 45 -0.54 0.07 -1.70
N GLU A 46 0.60 -0.48 -1.23
CA GLU A 46 1.90 -0.20 -1.85
C GLU A 46 2.30 -1.24 -2.91
N HIS A 47 1.83 -2.50 -2.83
CA HIS A 47 2.22 -3.53 -3.80
C HIS A 47 1.33 -3.61 -5.05
N LEU A 48 0.12 -3.03 -5.00
CA LEU A 48 -0.79 -3.00 -6.16
C LEU A 48 -0.50 -1.86 -7.17
N ASN A 49 0.57 -1.07 -6.98
CA ASN A 49 0.83 0.09 -7.84
C ASN A 49 2.16 0.05 -8.59
N LEU A 50 3.03 -0.94 -8.37
CA LEU A 50 4.28 -1.04 -9.12
C LEU A 50 4.19 -2.15 -10.17
N ASP A 51 3.73 -3.33 -9.77
CA ASP A 51 3.63 -4.48 -10.67
C ASP A 51 2.54 -4.27 -11.75
N ASP A 52 1.38 -3.71 -11.40
CA ASP A 52 0.29 -3.41 -12.36
C ASP A 52 0.66 -2.31 -13.36
N VAL A 53 1.50 -1.34 -12.96
CA VAL A 53 1.91 -0.24 -13.85
C VAL A 53 3.00 -0.71 -14.81
N GLU A 54 3.92 -1.56 -14.34
CA GLU A 54 4.92 -2.23 -15.19
C GLU A 54 4.23 -3.14 -16.22
N GLU A 55 3.22 -3.92 -15.81
CA GLU A 55 2.43 -4.77 -16.72
C GLU A 55 1.62 -3.96 -17.75
N MET A 56 1.10 -2.77 -17.38
CA MET A 56 0.43 -1.87 -18.34
C MET A 56 1.41 -1.21 -19.32
N LEU A 57 2.67 -0.99 -18.93
CA LEU A 57 3.70 -0.38 -19.79
C LEU A 57 4.28 -1.38 -20.79
N GLU A 58 4.47 -2.64 -20.39
CA GLU A 58 5.02 -3.69 -21.27
C GLU A 58 4.07 -4.06 -22.41
N ASN A 59 2.75 -3.96 -22.19
CA ASN A 59 1.74 -4.27 -23.21
C ASN A 59 1.63 -3.21 -24.33
N VAL A 60 2.09 -1.97 -24.12
CA VAL A 60 2.01 -0.91 -25.15
C VAL A 60 3.22 -0.94 -26.11
N ALA A 61 4.36 -1.48 -25.68
CA ALA A 61 5.59 -1.48 -26.48
C ALA A 61 5.69 -2.61 -27.51
N THR A 62 4.91 -3.68 -27.38
CA THR A 62 5.10 -4.91 -28.18
C THR A 62 4.13 -5.11 -29.34
N GLU A 63 3.05 -4.33 -29.47
CA GLU A 63 2.00 -4.62 -30.46
C GLU A 63 2.14 -3.94 -31.85
N ARG A 64 3.22 -3.22 -32.15
CA ARG A 64 3.35 -2.52 -33.46
C ARG A 64 4.59 -2.78 -34.30
N ILE A 65 5.43 -3.75 -33.98
CA ILE A 65 6.55 -4.12 -34.86
C ILE A 65 6.70 -5.64 -34.94
N VAL A 66 5.79 -6.29 -35.66
CA VAL A 66 6.14 -7.56 -36.34
C VAL A 66 5.70 -7.47 -37.80
N LYS A 67 6.65 -7.00 -38.62
CA LYS A 67 6.76 -7.35 -40.03
C LYS A 67 7.54 -8.67 -40.07
N PRO A 68 7.04 -9.74 -40.71
CA PRO A 68 7.69 -11.05 -40.64
C PRO A 68 8.78 -11.15 -41.71
N ALA A 69 10.01 -11.43 -41.31
CA ALA A 69 10.98 -12.13 -42.15
C ALA A 69 12.14 -12.63 -41.29
N ALA A 70 12.13 -13.95 -41.07
CA ALA A 70 13.28 -14.83 -41.06
C ALA A 70 14.61 -14.29 -40.50
N GLN A 71 15.05 -14.86 -39.37
CA GLN A 71 16.39 -15.44 -39.32
C GLN A 71 16.53 -16.42 -38.17
N LEU A 72 16.80 -17.68 -38.55
CA LEU A 72 17.37 -18.71 -37.71
C LEU A 72 18.76 -18.27 -37.22
N VAL A 73 19.01 -18.21 -35.91
CA VAL A 73 20.31 -18.60 -35.34
C VAL A 73 20.09 -19.19 -33.94
N GLN A 74 20.76 -20.32 -33.73
CA GLN A 74 20.75 -21.21 -32.58
C GLN A 74 21.69 -20.74 -31.43
N PRO A 75 21.69 -21.44 -30.27
CA PRO A 75 22.13 -20.92 -28.98
C PRO A 75 23.64 -21.10 -28.75
N VAL A 76 24.28 -20.10 -28.16
CA VAL A 76 25.65 -20.21 -27.62
C VAL A 76 25.56 -20.32 -26.12
N ALA A 77 25.94 -21.50 -25.62
CA ALA A 77 26.15 -21.81 -24.22
C ALA A 77 27.19 -20.85 -23.61
N ALA A 78 26.81 -20.16 -22.53
CA ALA A 78 27.72 -19.38 -21.70
C ALA A 78 28.09 -20.19 -20.43
N PRO A 79 29.38 -20.22 -20.04
CA PRO A 79 29.89 -20.97 -18.88
C PRO A 79 29.53 -20.33 -17.52
N PRO A 80 29.63 -21.10 -16.42
CA PRO A 80 29.35 -20.61 -15.07
C PRO A 80 30.41 -19.61 -14.62
N MET A 81 29.99 -18.37 -14.34
CA MET A 81 30.85 -17.40 -13.67
C MET A 81 30.95 -17.74 -12.18
N VAL A 82 32.21 -17.85 -11.78
CA VAL A 82 32.72 -18.17 -10.46
C VAL A 82 32.33 -17.08 -9.46
N LEU A 83 31.86 -17.53 -8.30
CA LEU A 83 31.61 -16.74 -7.10
C LEU A 83 32.97 -16.24 -6.58
N GLU A 84 33.31 -14.97 -6.82
CA GLU A 84 34.46 -14.33 -6.15
C GLU A 84 34.02 -13.82 -4.78
N ASP A 85 34.65 -14.39 -3.74
CA ASP A 85 34.58 -13.97 -2.35
C ASP A 85 35.02 -12.51 -2.20
N VAL A 86 34.08 -11.64 -1.84
CA VAL A 86 34.38 -10.27 -1.40
C VAL A 86 34.86 -10.31 0.06
N PRO A 87 36.07 -9.82 0.37
CA PRO A 87 36.56 -9.79 1.74
C PRO A 87 35.73 -8.83 2.59
N VAL A 88 35.17 -9.36 3.67
CA VAL A 88 34.45 -8.64 4.74
C VAL A 88 35.37 -7.56 5.31
N ALA A 89 35.17 -6.32 4.87
CA ALA A 89 35.82 -5.15 5.42
C ALA A 89 35.29 -4.91 6.85
N LYS A 90 36.21 -4.90 7.82
CA LYS A 90 35.95 -4.56 9.23
C LYS A 90 35.29 -3.19 9.33
N ALA A 91 34.06 -3.18 9.85
CA ALA A 91 33.33 -1.97 10.18
C ALA A 91 34.13 -1.10 11.18
N PRO A 92 34.28 0.22 10.93
CA PRO A 92 34.87 1.13 11.88
C PRO A 92 33.95 1.30 13.10
N LYS A 93 34.51 1.18 14.31
CA LYS A 93 33.83 1.50 15.57
C LYS A 93 33.34 2.96 15.52
N ALA A 94 32.04 3.13 15.33
CA ALA A 94 31.37 4.41 15.45
C ALA A 94 31.54 4.93 16.89
N ARG A 95 32.28 6.03 17.05
CA ARG A 95 32.32 6.81 18.30
C ARG A 95 30.91 7.36 18.52
N MET A 96 30.26 6.92 19.60
CA MET A 96 29.02 7.50 20.10
C MET A 96 29.21 9.00 20.34
N ALA A 97 28.61 9.82 19.49
CA ALA A 97 28.40 11.23 19.81
C ALA A 97 27.34 11.33 20.93
N PRO A 98 27.52 12.23 21.91
CA PRO A 98 26.52 12.45 22.95
C PRO A 98 25.20 12.93 22.32
N PRO A 99 24.05 12.52 22.87
CA PRO A 99 22.75 12.89 22.34
C PRO A 99 22.59 14.41 22.34
N PRO A 100 22.09 15.02 21.25
CA PRO A 100 21.84 16.46 21.20
C PRO A 100 20.76 16.81 22.23
N VAL A 101 21.10 17.75 23.11
CA VAL A 101 20.17 18.32 24.09
C VAL A 101 18.98 18.93 23.33
N PRO A 102 17.73 18.53 23.63
CA PRO A 102 16.56 19.03 22.93
C PRO A 102 16.41 20.54 23.16
N LYS A 103 16.55 21.32 22.09
CA LYS A 103 16.25 22.76 22.12
C LYS A 103 14.76 22.95 22.40
N PRO A 104 14.38 23.88 23.30
CA PRO A 104 12.98 24.16 23.59
C PRO A 104 12.24 24.58 22.32
N ALA A 105 11.11 23.92 22.06
CA ALA A 105 10.26 24.17 20.91
C ALA A 105 9.73 25.61 20.95
N VAL A 106 10.26 26.45 20.06
CA VAL A 106 9.70 27.77 19.78
C VAL A 106 8.31 27.53 19.19
N LYS A 107 7.29 28.02 19.89
CA LYS A 107 5.90 28.00 19.41
C LYS A 107 5.84 28.70 18.06
N ALA A 108 5.48 27.97 17.01
CA ALA A 108 5.26 28.55 15.70
C ALA A 108 4.12 29.60 15.81
N PRO A 109 4.31 30.82 15.27
CA PRO A 109 3.25 31.82 15.22
C PRO A 109 2.09 31.28 14.37
N ALA A 110 0.87 31.58 14.78
CA ALA A 110 -0.34 31.25 14.03
C ALA A 110 -0.26 31.91 12.66
N LYS A 111 -0.19 31.10 11.59
CA LYS A 111 -0.24 31.58 10.22
C LYS A 111 -1.57 32.29 9.99
N SER A 112 -1.51 33.58 9.68
CA SER A 112 -2.64 34.31 9.12
C SER A 112 -3.07 33.66 7.80
N PRO A 113 -4.37 33.65 7.47
CA PRO A 113 -4.90 32.98 6.28
C PRO A 113 -4.45 33.59 4.94
N ASP A 114 -3.71 34.71 4.93
CA ASP A 114 -3.34 35.47 3.73
C ASP A 114 -1.94 35.19 3.16
N GLU A 115 -1.13 34.34 3.80
CA GLU A 115 0.22 34.01 3.32
C GLU A 115 0.28 32.61 2.68
N ARG A 116 -0.59 32.35 1.68
CA ARG A 116 -0.36 31.23 0.76
C ARG A 116 0.71 31.65 -0.25
N PRO A 117 1.74 30.82 -0.50
CA PRO A 117 2.80 31.14 -1.46
C PRO A 117 2.19 31.43 -2.84
N LEU A 118 2.68 32.51 -3.48
CA LEU A 118 2.14 33.11 -4.71
C LEU A 118 1.88 32.08 -5.84
N PHE A 119 2.63 30.99 -5.89
CA PHE A 119 2.53 29.95 -6.90
C PHE A 119 1.32 29.01 -6.75
N GLU A 120 0.69 28.92 -5.57
CA GLU A 120 -0.49 28.06 -5.39
C GLU A 120 -1.77 28.70 -5.95
N ARG A 121 -1.86 30.04 -5.98
CA ARG A 121 -3.05 30.74 -6.52
C ARG A 121 -3.22 30.55 -8.03
N ASP A 122 -2.14 30.69 -8.79
CA ASP A 122 -2.22 30.69 -10.25
C ASP A 122 -2.53 29.31 -10.84
N MET A 123 -2.23 28.22 -10.11
CA MET A 123 -2.52 26.85 -10.58
C MET A 123 -3.98 26.45 -10.37
N ASP A 124 -4.58 26.80 -9.23
CA ASP A 124 -5.98 26.50 -8.93
C ASP A 124 -6.94 27.30 -9.83
N GLU A 125 -6.58 28.57 -10.13
CA GLU A 125 -7.34 29.45 -11.02
C GLU A 125 -7.27 28.97 -12.49
N LEU A 126 -6.13 28.41 -12.92
CA LEU A 126 -6.01 27.79 -14.25
C LEU A 126 -6.79 26.47 -14.38
N LEU A 127 -6.94 25.73 -13.28
CA LEU A 127 -7.66 24.46 -13.25
C LEU A 127 -9.18 24.64 -13.09
N GLY A 128 -9.67 25.87 -12.89
CA GLY A 128 -11.08 26.16 -12.70
C GLY A 128 -11.69 25.50 -11.46
N LEU A 129 -10.86 25.19 -10.45
CA LEU A 129 -11.29 24.50 -9.23
C LEU A 129 -11.96 25.44 -8.22
N ASP A 130 -11.89 26.75 -8.44
CA ASP A 130 -12.49 27.76 -7.55
C ASP A 130 -14.03 27.81 -7.62
N GLU A 131 -14.65 27.14 -8.59
CA GLU A 131 -16.11 27.08 -8.74
C GLU A 131 -16.76 25.82 -8.16
N ILE A 132 -16.07 25.03 -7.32
CA ILE A 132 -16.77 23.97 -6.58
C ILE A 132 -17.79 24.66 -5.67
N PRO A 133 -19.11 24.54 -5.93
CA PRO A 133 -20.12 25.19 -5.12
C PRO A 133 -19.95 24.65 -3.71
N LYS A 134 -19.64 25.54 -2.77
CA LYS A 134 -19.41 25.21 -1.37
C LYS A 134 -20.63 24.42 -0.88
N GLU A 135 -20.48 23.11 -0.83
CA GLU A 135 -21.57 22.19 -0.53
C GLU A 135 -22.18 22.64 0.81
N PRO A 136 -23.50 22.88 0.88
CA PRO A 136 -24.13 23.37 2.08
C PRO A 136 -23.78 22.43 3.22
N GLU A 137 -23.10 22.99 4.23
CA GLU A 137 -22.52 22.29 5.36
C GLU A 137 -23.54 21.30 5.92
N ARG A 138 -23.34 20.01 5.57
CA ARG A 138 -24.28 18.96 5.91
C ARG A 138 -24.37 18.93 7.44
N PRO A 139 -25.56 19.14 8.04
CA PRO A 139 -25.68 19.23 9.49
C PRO A 139 -25.07 17.97 10.10
N ALA A 140 -24.13 18.17 11.02
CA ALA A 140 -23.41 17.08 11.68
C ALA A 140 -24.42 16.03 12.16
N PRO A 141 -24.21 14.73 11.84
CA PRO A 141 -25.15 13.70 12.23
C PRO A 141 -25.35 13.76 13.74
N ALA A 142 -26.62 13.84 14.15
CA ALA A 142 -26.99 13.89 15.56
C ALA A 142 -26.32 12.71 16.28
N ARG A 143 -25.62 12.99 17.38
CA ARG A 143 -25.00 11.96 18.22
C ARG A 143 -26.09 11.13 18.86
N VAL A 144 -26.49 10.05 18.20
CA VAL A 144 -27.42 9.06 18.76
C VAL A 144 -26.67 8.32 19.86
N SER A 145 -26.85 8.79 21.09
CA SER A 145 -26.35 8.14 22.30
C SER A 145 -27.41 7.14 22.75
N GLY A 146 -27.36 5.93 22.20
CA GLY A 146 -28.25 4.84 22.56
C GLY A 146 -27.51 3.50 22.53
N PRO A 147 -27.46 2.75 23.64
CA PRO A 147 -26.86 1.41 23.67
C PRO A 147 -27.59 0.37 22.80
N ASP A 148 -28.75 0.72 22.21
CA ASP A 148 -29.59 -0.18 21.41
C ASP A 148 -29.30 -0.18 19.90
N ALA A 149 -28.30 0.58 19.41
CA ALA A 149 -27.91 0.57 18.00
C ALA A 149 -27.02 -0.63 17.59
N MET A 150 -26.75 -1.57 18.50
CA MET A 150 -25.79 -2.68 18.31
C MET A 150 -26.42 -4.04 17.95
N SER A 151 -27.72 -4.14 17.62
CA SER A 151 -28.36 -5.47 17.47
C SER A 151 -29.26 -5.72 16.25
N LEU A 152 -29.22 -4.90 15.19
CA LEU A 152 -29.96 -5.19 13.94
C LEU A 152 -29.13 -5.18 12.65
N GLY A 153 -27.80 -5.13 12.75
CA GLY A 153 -26.92 -5.45 11.63
C GLY A 153 -26.21 -6.75 11.95
N GLU A 154 -26.70 -7.87 11.42
CA GLU A 154 -25.88 -9.07 11.34
C GLU A 154 -24.57 -8.64 10.66
N PRO A 155 -23.41 -8.70 11.37
CA PRO A 155 -22.18 -8.15 10.83
C PRO A 155 -21.99 -8.80 9.47
N PRO A 156 -21.73 -8.02 8.39
CA PRO A 156 -21.52 -8.60 7.08
C PRO A 156 -20.52 -9.71 7.27
N ARG A 157 -20.92 -10.94 6.98
CA ARG A 157 -20.00 -12.08 6.98
C ARG A 157 -19.05 -11.77 5.84
N VAL A 158 -18.01 -11.00 6.15
CA VAL A 158 -16.92 -10.71 5.23
C VAL A 158 -16.23 -12.05 5.08
N ILE A 159 -16.69 -12.80 4.08
CA ILE A 159 -16.06 -14.05 3.69
C ILE A 159 -14.71 -13.63 3.11
N VAL A 160 -13.67 -13.71 3.91
CA VAL A 160 -12.30 -13.48 3.47
C VAL A 160 -11.89 -14.70 2.63
N LEU A 161 -12.20 -14.64 1.33
CA LEU A 161 -11.74 -15.62 0.36
C LEU A 161 -10.23 -15.42 0.15
N ASN A 162 -9.46 -16.48 0.39
CA ASN A 162 -8.06 -16.53 0.00
C ASN A 162 -7.95 -16.37 -1.53
N SER A 163 -6.92 -15.71 -2.04
CA SER A 163 -6.76 -15.47 -3.50
C SER A 163 -6.78 -16.79 -4.30
N GLN A 164 -6.24 -17.85 -3.70
CA GLN A 164 -6.23 -19.20 -4.28
C GLN A 164 -7.64 -19.83 -4.34
N GLN A 165 -8.50 -19.54 -3.35
CA GLN A 165 -9.90 -19.98 -3.37
C GLN A 165 -10.73 -19.18 -4.37
N ALA A 166 -10.46 -17.88 -4.49
CA ALA A 166 -11.11 -17.02 -5.48
C ALA A 166 -10.81 -17.47 -6.92
N THR A 167 -9.56 -17.80 -7.22
CA THR A 167 -9.15 -18.32 -8.54
C THR A 167 -9.74 -19.69 -8.84
N LEU A 168 -9.78 -20.60 -7.86
CA LEU A 168 -10.45 -21.90 -8.02
C LEU A 168 -11.96 -21.76 -8.28
N LEU A 169 -12.65 -20.87 -7.55
CA LEU A 169 -14.07 -20.61 -7.78
C LEU A 169 -14.32 -20.01 -9.18
N ALA A 170 -13.51 -19.05 -9.61
CA ALA A 170 -13.62 -18.46 -10.94
C ALA A 170 -13.38 -19.50 -12.05
N GLY A 171 -12.39 -20.38 -11.89
CA GLY A 171 -12.13 -21.50 -12.80
C GLY A 171 -13.31 -22.47 -12.86
N ALA A 172 -13.86 -22.85 -11.70
CA ALA A 172 -15.00 -23.76 -11.62
C ALA A 172 -16.26 -23.19 -12.32
N VAL A 173 -16.55 -21.90 -12.12
CA VAL A 173 -17.68 -21.23 -12.78
C VAL A 173 -17.50 -21.20 -14.29
N THR A 174 -16.30 -20.89 -14.78
CA THR A 174 -15.99 -20.86 -16.22
C THR A 174 -16.16 -22.24 -16.86
N VAL A 175 -15.67 -23.30 -16.20
CA VAL A 175 -15.84 -24.69 -16.68
C VAL A 175 -17.31 -25.09 -16.69
N MET A 176 -18.07 -24.75 -15.65
CA MET A 176 -19.52 -25.00 -15.60
C MET A 176 -20.28 -24.30 -16.73
N LEU A 177 -19.97 -23.03 -17.02
CA LEU A 177 -20.56 -22.33 -18.16
C LEU A 177 -20.20 -23.01 -19.49
N GLY A 178 -18.95 -23.43 -19.67
CA GLY A 178 -18.51 -24.13 -20.89
C GLY A 178 -19.25 -25.45 -21.11
N ILE A 179 -19.45 -26.24 -20.04
CA ILE A 179 -20.21 -27.49 -20.10
C ILE A 179 -21.68 -27.21 -20.42
N ALA A 180 -22.30 -26.21 -19.79
CA ALA A 180 -23.68 -25.84 -20.05
C ALA A 180 -23.89 -25.39 -21.51
N PHE A 181 -22.95 -24.61 -22.04
CA PHE A 181 -22.97 -24.17 -23.44
C PHE A 181 -22.83 -25.34 -24.41
N ALA A 182 -21.88 -26.25 -24.16
CA ALA A 182 -21.70 -27.44 -24.99
C ALA A 182 -22.95 -28.34 -24.96
N ALA A 183 -23.54 -28.57 -23.79
CA ALA A 183 -24.77 -29.35 -23.66
C ALA A 183 -25.94 -28.71 -24.43
N GLY A 184 -26.11 -27.39 -24.34
CA GLY A 184 -27.11 -26.65 -25.11
C GLY A 184 -26.87 -26.76 -26.62
N TYR A 185 -25.62 -26.64 -27.06
CA TYR A 185 -25.23 -26.77 -28.46
C TYR A 185 -25.56 -28.16 -29.04
N PHE A 186 -25.33 -29.23 -28.26
CA PHE A 186 -25.63 -30.59 -28.69
C PHE A 186 -27.13 -30.93 -28.65
N THR A 187 -27.91 -30.30 -27.76
CA THR A 187 -29.35 -30.58 -27.65
C THR A 187 -30.17 -29.80 -28.67
N GLY A 188 -29.67 -28.66 -29.14
CA GLY A 188 -30.33 -27.80 -30.13
C GLY A 188 -30.09 -28.16 -31.59
N ARG A 189 -29.40 -29.26 -31.87
CA ARG A 189 -29.06 -29.74 -33.22
C ARG A 189 -29.78 -31.05 -33.53
#